data_AF-A0A833N5A5-F1
#
_entry.id   AF-A0A833N5A5-F1
#
_cell.length_a   1.000
_cell.length_b   1.000
_cell.length_c   1.000
_cell.angle_alpha   90.00
_cell.angle_beta   90.00
_cell.angle_gamma   90.00
#
_symmetry.space_group_name_H-M   'P 1'
#
loop_
_entity.id
_entity.type
_entity.pdbx_description
1 polymer ?
#
loop_
_entity_poly.entity_id
_entity_poly.type
_entity_poly.pdbx_seq_one_letter_code
_entity_poly.pdbx_strand_id
1 'polypeptide(L)'
;MQKQNSIIYDATVFIGRFQPFHKGHVNSVKIALRNSKQLIIVLGSYRLSSSVRGPWSAEERIAMIQSALSQAQLKKIKFICIRDRLYNEEIWKSNIINEVEKKVGFGKSIALIGHEKDSSSYYLRLFPQWNFMETGNYQDVNATDFRINYFLEHYKKSLYDNIPEKIIPFLQKYKKSANFKVLKAKFNALESLKVHIKKGAEKTVCNALIMCGGYFLFVKRKEILSQGLYSLPEANPMPQESYFDCISRGLKEETGLNISTEKLRDCYKKEGTFDYAERNPLEKSVSHTLFFEIKEIPFPKVTAGKNIAEVEWVLYDDVYLKENCFYSDFFQIIQWFLRNN
;
A
#
# COMPACT_ATOMS: atom_id res chain seq x y z
N MET A 1 6.89 -7.24 -45.11
CA MET A 1 6.29 -8.00 -43.99
C MET A 1 7.32 -8.98 -43.47
N GLN A 2 8.10 -8.59 -42.45
CA GLN A 2 9.01 -9.53 -41.78
C GLN A 2 8.18 -10.46 -40.90
N LYS A 3 8.22 -11.77 -41.18
CA LYS A 3 7.73 -12.80 -40.26
C LYS A 3 8.64 -12.75 -39.03
N GLN A 4 8.21 -12.03 -38.01
CA GLN A 4 8.82 -12.09 -36.68
C GLN A 4 8.46 -13.48 -36.14
N ASN A 5 9.43 -14.41 -36.15
CA ASN A 5 9.27 -15.68 -35.44
C ASN A 5 8.89 -15.35 -34.00
N SER A 6 7.63 -15.58 -33.62
CA SER A 6 7.14 -15.24 -32.29
C SER A 6 7.81 -16.19 -31.31
N ILE A 7 8.84 -15.70 -30.61
CA ILE A 7 9.43 -16.41 -29.47
C ILE A 7 8.30 -16.63 -28.46
N ILE A 8 7.94 -17.89 -28.22
CA ILE A 8 7.00 -18.27 -27.16
C ILE A 8 7.81 -18.45 -25.89
N TYR A 9 7.64 -17.55 -24.92
CA TYR A 9 8.27 -17.64 -23.61
C TYR A 9 7.70 -18.82 -22.79
N ASP A 10 8.49 -19.37 -21.88
CA ASP A 10 7.97 -20.32 -20.90
C ASP A 10 6.97 -19.63 -19.97
N ALA A 11 7.25 -18.39 -19.56
CA ALA A 11 6.30 -17.57 -18.82
C ALA A 11 6.32 -16.09 -19.19
N THR A 12 5.18 -15.44 -19.00
CA THR A 12 5.08 -13.98 -18.90
C THR A 12 4.75 -13.58 -17.48
N VAL A 13 5.29 -12.46 -17.01
CA VAL A 13 5.00 -11.88 -15.69
C VAL A 13 4.22 -10.59 -15.88
N PHE A 14 3.06 -10.47 -15.23
CA PHE A 14 2.24 -9.27 -15.24
C PHE A 14 2.05 -8.75 -13.82
N ILE A 15 2.68 -7.63 -13.51
CA ILE A 15 2.66 -7.02 -12.18
C ILE A 15 1.60 -5.92 -12.16
N GLY A 16 0.77 -5.87 -11.11
CA GLY A 16 -0.21 -4.80 -10.98
C GLY A 16 -0.91 -4.73 -9.64
N ARG A 17 -1.51 -3.57 -9.37
CA ARG A 17 -2.41 -3.39 -8.21
C ARG A 17 -3.80 -3.92 -8.52
N PHE A 18 -4.29 -3.83 -9.76
CA PHE A 18 -5.62 -4.30 -10.18
C PHE A 18 -6.76 -3.75 -9.30
N GLN A 19 -6.80 -2.43 -9.08
CA GLN A 19 -7.75 -1.73 -8.20
C GLN A 19 -8.72 -0.82 -9.00
N PRO A 20 -9.69 -1.36 -9.78
CA PRO A 20 -10.00 -2.78 -9.96
C PRO A 20 -9.33 -3.40 -11.19
N PHE A 21 -9.59 -4.68 -11.46
CA PHE A 21 -9.30 -5.29 -12.75
C PHE A 21 -10.26 -4.75 -13.83
N HIS A 22 -9.74 -4.43 -15.01
CA HIS A 22 -10.47 -3.68 -16.05
C HIS A 22 -10.11 -4.19 -17.46
N LYS A 23 -10.80 -3.70 -18.49
CA LYS A 23 -10.63 -4.18 -19.89
C LYS A 23 -9.21 -4.03 -20.42
N GLY A 24 -8.51 -2.95 -20.06
CA GLY A 24 -7.07 -2.82 -20.35
C GLY A 24 -6.23 -3.97 -19.80
N HIS A 25 -6.43 -4.37 -18.55
CA HIS A 25 -5.75 -5.53 -17.97
C HIS A 25 -6.12 -6.85 -18.68
N VAL A 26 -7.39 -7.02 -19.09
CA VAL A 26 -7.81 -8.18 -19.90
C VAL A 26 -7.04 -8.24 -21.22
N ASN A 27 -6.81 -7.10 -21.87
CA ASN A 27 -6.02 -7.02 -23.10
C ASN A 27 -4.57 -7.47 -22.86
N SER A 28 -3.91 -6.97 -21.81
CA SER A 28 -2.56 -7.42 -21.44
C SER A 28 -2.52 -8.93 -21.16
N VAL A 29 -3.49 -9.48 -20.43
CA VAL A 29 -3.60 -10.95 -20.21
C VAL A 29 -3.71 -11.72 -21.52
N LYS A 30 -4.51 -11.25 -22.47
CA LYS A 30 -4.65 -11.89 -23.80
C LYS A 30 -3.33 -11.87 -24.58
N ILE A 31 -2.61 -10.75 -24.56
CA ILE A 31 -1.29 -10.63 -25.21
C ILE A 31 -0.30 -11.58 -24.55
N ALA A 32 -0.26 -11.63 -23.21
CA ALA A 32 0.65 -12.50 -22.47
C ALA A 32 0.43 -13.99 -22.79
N LEU A 33 -0.83 -14.44 -22.79
CA LEU A 33 -1.20 -15.84 -23.07
C LEU A 33 -1.00 -16.26 -24.53
N ARG A 34 -0.87 -15.31 -25.47
CA ARG A 34 -0.50 -15.59 -26.86
C ARG A 34 1.01 -15.79 -27.04
N ASN A 35 1.81 -15.16 -26.18
CA ASN A 35 3.27 -15.14 -26.29
C ASN A 35 3.96 -16.02 -25.23
N SER A 36 3.21 -16.79 -24.43
CA SER A 36 3.80 -17.63 -23.40
C SER A 36 2.99 -18.89 -23.09
N LYS A 37 3.65 -19.90 -22.53
CA LYS A 37 3.01 -21.13 -22.06
C LYS A 37 2.23 -20.90 -20.76
N GLN A 38 2.76 -20.04 -19.87
CA GLN A 38 2.14 -19.67 -18.60
C GLN A 38 2.17 -18.15 -18.38
N LEU A 39 1.17 -17.63 -17.66
CA LEU A 39 1.14 -16.25 -17.20
C LEU A 39 1.19 -16.23 -15.66
N ILE A 40 2.13 -15.46 -15.11
CA ILE A 40 2.24 -15.17 -13.68
C ILE A 40 1.68 -13.78 -13.43
N ILE A 41 0.55 -13.71 -12.71
CA ILE A 41 -0.03 -12.43 -12.28
C ILE A 41 0.46 -12.13 -10.86
N VAL A 42 1.22 -11.05 -10.72
CA VAL A 42 1.74 -10.56 -9.44
C VAL A 42 0.83 -9.45 -8.91
N LEU A 43 0.14 -9.73 -7.81
CA LEU A 43 -0.67 -8.76 -7.09
C LEU A 43 0.20 -8.00 -6.09
N GLY A 44 0.53 -6.75 -6.41
CA GLY A 44 1.21 -5.82 -5.50
C GLY A 44 0.30 -5.34 -4.36
N SER A 45 0.88 -4.63 -3.39
CA SER A 45 0.18 -4.12 -2.20
C SER A 45 -0.56 -5.21 -1.42
N TYR A 46 0.02 -6.40 -1.30
CA TYR A 46 -0.57 -7.48 -0.51
C TYR A 46 -0.63 -7.13 0.99
N ARG A 47 -1.75 -7.46 1.64
CA ARG A 47 -2.04 -7.21 3.06
C ARG A 47 -2.01 -5.74 3.51
N LEU A 48 -2.05 -4.77 2.61
CA LEU A 48 -2.33 -3.39 3.03
C LEU A 48 -3.78 -3.27 3.52
N SER A 49 -3.99 -2.35 4.46
CA SER A 49 -5.33 -1.92 4.87
C SER A 49 -6.10 -1.29 3.70
N SER A 50 -7.42 -1.35 3.74
CA SER A 50 -8.25 -0.77 2.68
C SER A 50 -8.15 0.77 2.69
N SER A 51 -7.90 1.33 1.51
CA SER A 51 -7.69 2.76 1.33
C SER A 51 -8.32 3.27 0.02
N VAL A 52 -8.36 4.59 -0.15
CA VAL A 52 -8.83 5.23 -1.40
C VAL A 52 -7.99 4.83 -2.63
N ARG A 53 -6.72 4.44 -2.43
CA ARG A 53 -5.83 3.94 -3.50
C ARG A 53 -6.01 2.44 -3.74
N GLY A 54 -6.21 1.67 -2.67
CA GLY A 54 -6.38 0.21 -2.69
C GLY A 54 -7.62 -0.23 -1.92
N PRO A 55 -8.81 -0.10 -2.50
CA PRO A 55 -10.06 -0.40 -1.79
C PRO A 55 -10.35 -1.90 -1.63
N TRP A 56 -9.78 -2.76 -2.48
CA TRP A 56 -10.04 -4.21 -2.49
C TRP A 56 -8.83 -5.03 -2.03
N SER A 57 -9.08 -6.13 -1.32
CA SER A 57 -8.05 -7.07 -0.87
C SER A 57 -7.40 -7.83 -2.05
N ALA A 58 -6.32 -8.58 -1.82
CA ALA A 58 -5.78 -9.44 -2.87
C ALA A 58 -6.73 -10.56 -3.27
N GLU A 59 -7.46 -11.12 -2.31
CA GLU A 59 -8.45 -12.19 -2.51
C GLU A 59 -9.62 -11.67 -3.36
N GLU A 60 -10.12 -10.48 -3.06
CA GLU A 60 -11.16 -9.82 -3.85
C GLU A 60 -10.69 -9.53 -5.28
N ARG A 61 -9.44 -9.06 -5.44
CA ARG A 61 -8.83 -8.83 -6.75
C ARG A 61 -8.62 -10.11 -7.55
N ILE A 62 -8.16 -11.20 -6.92
CA ILE A 62 -8.04 -12.51 -7.56
C ILE A 62 -9.43 -12.98 -8.01
N ALA A 63 -10.46 -12.87 -7.18
CA ALA A 63 -11.83 -13.24 -7.53
C ALA A 63 -12.35 -12.43 -8.74
N MET A 64 -12.06 -11.13 -8.80
CA MET A 64 -12.38 -10.29 -9.96
C MET A 64 -11.64 -10.73 -11.23
N ILE A 65 -10.34 -11.03 -11.13
CA ILE A 65 -9.55 -11.51 -12.28
C ILE A 65 -10.09 -12.85 -12.77
N GLN A 66 -10.36 -13.78 -11.85
CA GLN A 66 -10.89 -15.10 -12.17
C GLN A 66 -12.26 -15.03 -12.85
N SER A 67 -13.16 -14.16 -12.39
CA SER A 67 -14.49 -14.02 -13.00
C SER A 67 -14.44 -13.45 -14.42
N ALA A 68 -13.42 -12.65 -14.74
CA ALA A 68 -13.26 -12.01 -16.04
C ALA A 68 -12.61 -12.89 -17.12
N LEU A 69 -12.14 -14.09 -16.77
CA LEU A 69 -11.37 -14.96 -17.67
C LEU A 69 -12.01 -16.34 -17.83
N SER A 70 -11.74 -17.01 -18.96
CA SER A 70 -12.25 -18.36 -19.20
C SER A 70 -11.47 -19.42 -18.42
N GLN A 71 -12.08 -20.57 -18.16
CA GLN A 71 -11.41 -21.69 -17.49
C GLN A 71 -10.14 -22.16 -18.23
N ALA A 72 -10.15 -22.13 -19.57
CA ALA A 72 -8.98 -22.47 -20.37
C ALA A 72 -7.82 -21.48 -20.17
N GLN A 73 -8.12 -20.18 -20.01
CA GLN A 73 -7.12 -19.18 -19.68
C GLN A 73 -6.59 -19.38 -18.26
N LEU A 74 -7.48 -19.59 -17.29
CA LEU A 74 -7.11 -19.75 -15.88
C LEU A 74 -6.20 -20.95 -15.63
N LYS A 75 -6.36 -22.04 -16.39
CA LYS A 75 -5.43 -23.20 -16.34
C LYS A 75 -3.97 -22.83 -16.66
N LYS A 76 -3.73 -21.72 -17.34
CA LYS A 76 -2.39 -21.21 -17.69
C LYS A 76 -1.91 -20.10 -16.76
N ILE A 77 -2.74 -19.66 -15.81
CA ILE A 77 -2.43 -18.51 -14.95
C ILE A 77 -2.07 -18.98 -13.54
N LYS A 78 -1.01 -18.41 -12.98
CA LYS A 78 -0.65 -18.54 -11.57
C LYS A 78 -0.65 -17.17 -10.92
N PHE A 79 -1.12 -17.08 -9.68
CA PHE A 79 -1.14 -15.85 -8.90
C PHE A 79 -0.03 -15.86 -7.86
N ILE A 80 0.59 -14.69 -7.66
CA ILE A 80 1.56 -14.42 -6.60
C ILE A 80 1.13 -13.12 -5.91
N CYS A 81 1.16 -13.08 -4.58
CA CYS A 81 0.87 -11.88 -3.82
C CYS A 81 2.18 -11.33 -3.22
N ILE A 82 2.48 -10.06 -3.49
CA ILE A 82 3.73 -9.41 -3.06
C ILE A 82 3.39 -8.20 -2.19
N ARG A 83 4.06 -8.12 -1.04
CA ARG A 83 3.95 -6.99 -0.10
C ARG A 83 4.75 -5.81 -0.61
N ASP A 84 4.33 -4.61 -0.25
CA ASP A 84 5.09 -3.40 -0.54
C ASP A 84 6.31 -3.30 0.38
N ARG A 85 7.47 -2.94 -0.18
CA ARG A 85 8.71 -2.64 0.56
C ARG A 85 9.16 -1.22 0.19
N LEU A 86 8.40 -0.23 0.64
CA LEU A 86 8.48 1.17 0.19
C LEU A 86 9.86 1.81 0.39
N TYR A 87 10.66 1.32 1.35
CA TYR A 87 11.99 1.84 1.66
C TYR A 87 13.11 0.80 1.45
N ASN A 88 12.83 -0.27 0.71
CA ASN A 88 13.83 -1.24 0.32
C ASN A 88 13.42 -1.94 -1.00
N GLU A 89 13.72 -1.27 -2.10
CA GLU A 89 13.39 -1.72 -3.46
C GLU A 89 14.07 -3.05 -3.82
N GLU A 90 15.32 -3.26 -3.40
CA GLU A 90 16.04 -4.50 -3.68
C GLU A 90 15.37 -5.73 -3.05
N ILE A 91 14.82 -5.59 -1.84
CA ILE A 91 14.03 -6.68 -1.23
C ILE A 91 12.72 -6.90 -2.00
N TRP A 92 12.07 -5.85 -2.50
CA TRP A 92 10.85 -6.00 -3.31
C TRP A 92 11.15 -6.72 -4.64
N LYS A 93 12.19 -6.28 -5.34
CA LYS A 93 12.66 -6.87 -6.61
C LYS A 93 13.06 -8.33 -6.44
N SER A 94 13.94 -8.63 -5.47
CA SER A 94 14.38 -10.00 -5.20
C SER A 94 13.22 -10.90 -4.76
N ASN A 95 12.25 -10.39 -3.99
CA ASN A 95 11.05 -11.14 -3.64
C ASN A 95 10.24 -11.52 -4.88
N ILE A 96 10.03 -10.60 -5.82
CA ILE A 96 9.31 -10.88 -7.06
C ILE A 96 10.04 -11.95 -7.88
N ILE A 97 11.33 -11.78 -8.10
CA ILE A 97 12.15 -12.72 -8.89
C ILE A 97 12.06 -14.12 -8.29
N ASN A 98 12.33 -14.26 -6.98
CA ASN A 98 12.34 -15.54 -6.30
C ASN A 98 10.95 -16.21 -6.30
N GLU A 99 9.86 -15.45 -6.14
CA GLU A 99 8.53 -16.03 -6.18
C GLU A 99 8.12 -16.45 -7.60
N VAL A 100 8.53 -15.70 -8.63
CA VAL A 100 8.32 -16.08 -10.03
C VAL A 100 9.11 -17.37 -10.35
N GLU A 101 10.39 -17.43 -9.98
CA GLU A 101 11.26 -18.60 -10.17
C GLU A 101 10.66 -19.85 -9.51
N LYS A 102 10.16 -19.76 -8.26
CA LYS A 102 9.47 -20.87 -7.57
C LYS A 102 8.25 -21.37 -8.33
N LYS A 103 7.53 -20.50 -9.04
CA LYS A 103 6.30 -20.87 -9.78
C LYS A 103 6.60 -21.41 -11.17
N VAL A 104 7.62 -20.90 -11.84
CA VAL A 104 7.92 -21.20 -13.26
C VAL A 104 9.00 -22.28 -13.40
N GLY A 105 9.93 -22.35 -12.44
CA GLY A 105 11.13 -23.16 -12.47
C GLY A 105 12.36 -22.33 -12.88
N PHE A 106 13.52 -22.70 -12.34
CA PHE A 106 14.78 -22.00 -12.59
C PHE A 106 15.25 -22.12 -14.05
N GLY A 107 15.87 -21.06 -14.58
CA GLY A 107 16.46 -21.03 -15.92
C GLY A 107 15.45 -20.97 -17.08
N LYS A 108 14.18 -20.64 -16.80
CA LYS A 108 13.12 -20.55 -17.81
C LYS A 108 13.11 -19.20 -18.52
N SER A 109 12.68 -19.20 -19.78
CA SER A 109 12.53 -17.97 -20.56
C SER A 109 11.33 -17.15 -20.05
N ILE A 110 11.61 -15.95 -19.54
CA ILE A 110 10.60 -15.07 -18.93
C ILE A 110 10.57 -13.71 -19.65
N ALA A 111 9.36 -13.23 -19.92
CA ALA A 111 9.12 -11.85 -20.33
C ALA A 111 8.27 -11.10 -19.29
N LEU A 112 8.52 -9.81 -19.12
CA LEU A 112 7.72 -8.91 -18.31
C LEU A 112 6.74 -8.16 -19.23
N ILE A 113 5.45 -8.21 -18.96
CA ILE A 113 4.44 -7.48 -19.73
C ILE A 113 3.88 -6.33 -18.90
N GLY A 114 3.72 -5.16 -19.54
CA GLY A 114 3.21 -3.98 -18.85
C GLY A 114 3.01 -2.79 -19.79
N HIS A 115 2.64 -1.67 -19.18
CA HIS A 115 2.54 -0.39 -19.86
C HIS A 115 3.24 0.69 -19.05
N GLU A 116 4.23 1.36 -19.64
CA GLU A 116 4.82 2.56 -19.07
C GLU A 116 3.84 3.75 -19.22
N LYS A 117 3.08 4.05 -18.16
CA LYS A 117 2.05 5.10 -18.18
C LYS A 117 2.52 6.40 -17.56
N ASP A 118 3.12 6.33 -16.37
CA ASP A 118 3.53 7.48 -15.56
C ASP A 118 4.73 7.11 -14.67
N SER A 119 5.12 8.01 -13.76
CA SER A 119 6.24 7.79 -12.83
C SER A 119 6.08 6.54 -11.95
N SER A 120 4.87 6.03 -11.76
CA SER A 120 4.61 4.81 -10.99
C SER A 120 4.89 3.52 -11.77
N SER A 121 5.12 3.60 -13.09
CA SER A 121 5.52 2.47 -13.93
C SER A 121 7.04 2.22 -13.99
N TYR A 122 7.85 3.02 -13.30
CA TYR A 122 9.32 2.91 -13.32
C TYR A 122 9.83 1.49 -12.95
N TYR A 123 9.06 0.77 -12.12
CA TYR A 123 9.41 -0.58 -11.68
C TYR A 123 9.58 -1.57 -12.84
N LEU A 124 8.98 -1.31 -14.00
CA LEU A 124 9.12 -2.17 -15.19
C LEU A 124 10.58 -2.24 -15.67
N ARG A 125 11.39 -1.23 -15.35
CA ARG A 125 12.82 -1.15 -15.68
C ARG A 125 13.73 -1.87 -14.69
N LEU A 126 13.18 -2.33 -13.55
CA LEU A 126 13.95 -2.96 -12.48
C LEU A 126 14.29 -4.43 -12.75
N PHE A 127 13.76 -5.01 -13.83
CA PHE A 127 13.93 -6.42 -14.20
C PHE A 127 14.68 -6.58 -15.53
N PRO A 128 15.93 -6.10 -15.66
CA PRO A 128 16.68 -6.16 -16.92
C PRO A 128 16.93 -7.58 -17.44
N GLN A 129 16.81 -8.60 -16.57
CA GLN A 129 16.95 -10.00 -16.94
C GLN A 129 15.72 -10.57 -17.69
N TRP A 130 14.59 -9.88 -17.70
CA TRP A 130 13.37 -10.30 -18.40
C TRP A 130 13.13 -9.40 -19.60
N ASN A 131 12.80 -9.98 -20.75
CA ASN A 131 12.45 -9.16 -21.91
C ASN A 131 11.16 -8.37 -21.65
N PHE A 132 11.15 -7.08 -21.91
CA PHE A 132 9.98 -6.24 -21.69
C PHE A 132 9.04 -6.24 -22.92
N MET A 133 7.76 -6.50 -22.67
CA MET A 133 6.68 -6.49 -23.64
C MET A 133 5.74 -5.33 -23.33
N GLU A 134 5.92 -4.22 -24.06
CA GLU A 134 5.06 -3.04 -23.97
C GLU A 134 3.68 -3.33 -24.59
N THR A 135 2.60 -3.02 -23.86
CA THR A 135 1.23 -3.21 -24.34
C THR A 135 0.55 -1.94 -24.85
N GLY A 136 1.14 -0.77 -24.58
CA GLY A 136 0.53 0.53 -24.84
C GLY A 136 -0.66 0.83 -23.93
N ASN A 137 -1.18 2.04 -24.06
CA ASN A 137 -2.39 2.46 -23.36
C ASN A 137 -3.63 1.91 -24.09
N TYR A 138 -4.43 1.11 -23.39
CA TYR A 138 -5.69 0.58 -23.93
C TYR A 138 -6.84 1.54 -23.61
N GLN A 139 -7.35 2.24 -24.63
CA GLN A 139 -8.59 3.05 -24.56
C GLN A 139 -8.66 4.04 -23.38
N ASP A 140 -7.52 4.61 -22.97
CA ASP A 140 -7.42 5.60 -21.89
C ASP A 140 -8.07 5.17 -20.56
N VAL A 141 -8.04 3.87 -20.26
CA VAL A 141 -8.62 3.38 -18.99
C VAL A 141 -7.83 3.95 -17.80
N ASN A 142 -8.54 4.63 -16.91
CA ASN A 142 -7.99 5.19 -15.66
C ASN A 142 -8.67 4.59 -14.43
N ALA A 143 -7.90 3.78 -13.68
CA ALA A 143 -8.38 3.14 -12.45
C ALA A 143 -8.71 4.16 -11.34
N THR A 144 -7.99 5.29 -11.28
CA THR A 144 -8.26 6.35 -10.30
C THR A 144 -9.60 7.00 -10.56
N ASP A 145 -9.89 7.36 -11.81
CA ASP A 145 -11.19 7.94 -12.18
C ASP A 145 -12.33 6.96 -11.92
N PHE A 146 -12.12 5.67 -12.21
CA PHE A 146 -13.11 4.64 -11.87
C PHE A 146 -13.42 4.63 -10.37
N ARG A 147 -12.41 4.59 -9.50
CA ARG A 147 -12.62 4.54 -8.04
C ARG A 147 -13.36 5.78 -7.53
N ILE A 148 -12.95 6.97 -7.98
CA ILE A 148 -13.60 8.24 -7.61
C ILE A 148 -15.09 8.18 -7.97
N ASN A 149 -15.43 7.87 -9.22
CA ASN A 149 -16.83 7.81 -9.65
C ASN A 149 -17.62 6.69 -8.96
N TYR A 150 -16.98 5.54 -8.69
CA TYR A 150 -17.61 4.39 -8.06
C TYR A 150 -18.00 4.64 -6.60
N PHE A 151 -17.14 5.32 -5.82
CA PHE A 151 -17.38 5.61 -4.39
C PHE A 151 -18.15 6.92 -4.15
N LEU A 152 -17.91 7.97 -4.94
CA LEU A 152 -18.60 9.26 -4.79
C LEU A 152 -19.97 9.29 -5.49
N GLU A 153 -20.32 8.23 -6.22
CA GLU A 153 -21.59 8.12 -6.94
C GLU A 153 -21.87 9.28 -7.90
N HIS A 154 -20.81 9.87 -8.48
CA HIS A 154 -20.97 10.70 -9.66
C HIS A 154 -21.54 9.80 -10.77
N TYR A 155 -22.85 9.87 -11.00
CA TYR A 155 -23.55 9.07 -11.99
C TYR A 155 -23.08 9.47 -13.39
N LYS A 156 -22.01 8.84 -13.87
CA LYS A 156 -21.68 8.78 -15.29
C LYS A 156 -22.37 7.55 -15.87
N LYS A 157 -23.17 7.75 -16.91
CA LYS A 157 -23.86 6.69 -17.67
C LYS A 157 -22.91 5.57 -18.13
N SER A 158 -21.60 5.86 -18.20
CA SER A 158 -20.50 5.01 -18.65
C SER A 158 -19.60 4.41 -17.54
N LEU A 159 -19.99 4.43 -16.26
CA LEU A 159 -19.11 4.01 -15.14
C LEU A 159 -18.46 2.63 -15.34
N TYR A 160 -19.20 1.67 -15.90
CA TYR A 160 -18.74 0.30 -16.07
C TYR A 160 -18.23 -0.03 -17.48
N ASP A 161 -18.17 0.94 -18.39
CA ASP A 161 -17.82 0.69 -19.81
C ASP A 161 -16.45 0.04 -19.95
N ASN A 162 -15.52 0.38 -19.05
CA ASN A 162 -14.16 -0.15 -19.04
C ASN A 162 -13.98 -1.35 -18.08
N ILE A 163 -15.05 -1.83 -17.46
CA ILE A 163 -15.03 -3.00 -16.56
C ILE A 163 -15.55 -4.24 -17.31
N PRO A 164 -14.89 -5.40 -17.19
CA PRO A 164 -15.44 -6.66 -17.68
C PRO A 164 -16.81 -6.96 -17.07
N GLU A 165 -17.78 -7.34 -17.89
CA GLU A 165 -19.18 -7.56 -17.45
C GLU A 165 -19.30 -8.51 -16.27
N LYS A 166 -18.46 -9.55 -16.23
CA LYS A 166 -18.43 -10.55 -15.15
C LYS A 166 -17.94 -10.01 -13.80
N ILE A 167 -17.34 -8.82 -13.75
CA ILE A 167 -16.92 -8.14 -12.51
C ILE A 167 -18.04 -7.25 -11.97
N ILE A 168 -18.96 -6.76 -12.82
CA ILE A 168 -20.02 -5.83 -12.41
C ILE A 168 -20.86 -6.36 -11.25
N PRO A 169 -21.31 -7.64 -11.21
CA PRO A 169 -22.05 -8.17 -10.07
C PRO A 169 -21.25 -8.14 -8.75
N PHE A 170 -19.94 -8.40 -8.80
CA PHE A 170 -19.07 -8.28 -7.62
C PHE A 170 -19.08 -6.84 -7.11
N LEU A 171 -18.89 -5.85 -7.99
CA LEU A 171 -18.87 -4.44 -7.62
C LEU A 171 -20.24 -3.96 -7.09
N GLN A 172 -21.34 -4.39 -7.70
CA GLN A 172 -22.69 -4.08 -7.21
C GLN A 172 -22.96 -4.69 -5.82
N LYS A 173 -22.49 -5.92 -5.58
CA LYS A 173 -22.54 -6.55 -4.26
C LYS A 173 -21.67 -5.80 -3.25
N TYR A 174 -20.46 -5.40 -3.65
CA TYR A 174 -19.51 -4.68 -2.79
C TYR A 174 -20.08 -3.34 -2.31
N LYS A 175 -20.87 -2.63 -3.14
CA LYS A 175 -21.58 -1.39 -2.73
C LYS A 175 -22.47 -1.55 -1.48
N LYS A 176 -22.92 -2.77 -1.19
CA LYS A 176 -23.77 -3.08 -0.03
C LYS A 176 -22.97 -3.45 1.22
N SER A 177 -21.65 -3.61 1.11
CA SER A 177 -20.78 -4.03 2.21
C SER A 177 -20.51 -2.91 3.23
N ALA A 178 -20.11 -3.29 4.44
CA ALA A 178 -19.63 -2.34 5.45
C ALA A 178 -18.36 -1.59 4.99
N ASN A 179 -17.42 -2.29 4.35
CA ASN A 179 -16.19 -1.70 3.82
C ASN A 179 -16.47 -0.61 2.78
N PHE A 180 -17.50 -0.78 1.94
CA PHE A 180 -17.87 0.27 1.00
C PHE A 180 -18.33 1.55 1.70
N LYS A 181 -19.11 1.44 2.79
CA LYS A 181 -19.54 2.61 3.58
C LYS A 181 -18.33 3.35 4.18
N VAL A 182 -17.38 2.60 4.75
CA VAL A 182 -16.14 3.17 5.31
C VAL A 182 -15.33 3.87 4.22
N LEU A 183 -15.11 3.21 3.08
CA LEU A 183 -14.35 3.78 1.97
C LEU A 183 -15.05 5.00 1.37
N LYS A 184 -16.38 4.97 1.19
CA LYS A 184 -17.16 6.12 0.72
C LYS A 184 -16.96 7.33 1.63
N ALA A 185 -16.97 7.14 2.95
CA ALA A 185 -16.67 8.21 3.90
C ALA A 185 -15.24 8.75 3.72
N LYS A 186 -14.25 7.88 3.52
CA LYS A 186 -12.86 8.28 3.24
C LYS A 186 -12.72 9.06 1.92
N PHE A 187 -13.40 8.64 0.86
CA PHE A 187 -13.42 9.35 -0.42
C PHE A 187 -14.05 10.75 -0.27
N ASN A 188 -15.20 10.86 0.41
CA ASN A 188 -15.84 12.15 0.67
C ASN A 188 -14.92 13.08 1.48
N ALA A 189 -14.32 12.58 2.57
CA ALA A 189 -13.40 13.35 3.39
C ALA A 189 -12.18 13.83 2.59
N LEU A 190 -11.62 12.97 1.73
CA LEU A 190 -10.49 13.32 0.88
C LEU A 190 -10.84 14.48 -0.07
N GLU A 191 -12.00 14.42 -0.73
CA GLU A 191 -12.44 15.50 -1.64
C GLU A 191 -12.67 16.82 -0.90
N SER A 192 -13.28 16.78 0.29
CA SER A 192 -13.46 17.99 1.11
C SER A 192 -12.14 18.59 1.56
N LEU A 193 -11.16 17.77 1.94
CA LEU A 193 -9.87 18.24 2.43
C LEU A 193 -8.97 18.78 1.31
N LYS A 194 -9.05 18.24 0.09
CA LYS A 194 -8.26 18.68 -1.07
C LYS A 194 -8.39 20.17 -1.37
N VAL A 195 -9.56 20.77 -1.12
CA VAL A 195 -9.82 22.20 -1.39
C VAL A 195 -8.98 23.11 -0.50
N HIS A 196 -8.52 22.62 0.66
CA HIS A 196 -7.75 23.40 1.63
C HIS A 196 -6.23 23.23 1.51
N ILE A 197 -5.77 22.37 0.59
CA ILE A 197 -4.35 22.09 0.42
C ILE A 197 -3.71 23.18 -0.42
N LYS A 198 -2.64 23.78 0.10
CA LYS A 198 -1.81 24.69 -0.68
C LYS A 198 -0.94 23.89 -1.65
N LYS A 199 -1.03 24.20 -2.94
CA LYS A 199 -0.24 23.54 -3.98
C LYS A 199 1.26 23.70 -3.69
N GLY A 200 1.98 22.58 -3.67
CA GLY A 200 3.43 22.55 -3.41
C GLY A 200 3.82 22.61 -1.93
N ALA A 201 2.86 22.60 -1.00
CA ALA A 201 3.17 22.43 0.41
C ALA A 201 3.76 21.04 0.68
N GLU A 202 4.81 21.01 1.49
CA GLU A 202 5.38 19.81 2.07
C GLU A 202 5.16 19.84 3.58
N LYS A 203 4.63 18.76 4.13
CA LYS A 203 4.35 18.64 5.56
C LYS A 203 5.34 17.70 6.23
N THR A 204 6.16 18.24 7.12
CA THR A 204 7.02 17.46 8.00
C THR A 204 6.25 17.02 9.24
N VAL A 205 6.38 15.75 9.62
CA VAL A 205 5.81 15.17 10.84
C VAL A 205 6.86 14.39 11.62
N CYS A 206 6.80 14.45 12.95
CA CYS A 206 7.64 13.67 13.85
C CYS A 206 6.83 12.50 14.39
N ASN A 207 7.33 11.28 14.23
CA ASN A 207 6.71 10.05 14.70
C ASN A 207 7.57 9.39 15.78
N ALA A 208 6.92 8.78 16.76
CA ALA A 208 7.60 8.05 17.82
C ALA A 208 7.29 6.56 17.74
N LEU A 209 8.32 5.73 17.50
CA LEU A 209 8.23 4.30 17.73
C LEU A 209 8.71 4.04 19.17
N ILE A 210 7.79 3.74 20.09
CA ILE A 210 8.13 3.45 21.48
C ILE A 210 8.00 1.96 21.73
N MET A 211 9.08 1.32 22.14
CA MET A 211 9.08 -0.05 22.68
C MET A 211 9.28 -0.02 24.19
N CYS A 212 8.48 -0.80 24.93
CA CYS A 212 8.61 -0.96 26.37
C CYS A 212 8.29 -2.40 26.76
N GLY A 213 9.26 -3.11 27.36
CA GLY A 213 9.07 -4.51 27.77
C GLY A 213 8.62 -5.47 26.66
N GLY A 214 9.04 -5.24 25.41
CA GLY A 214 8.62 -6.06 24.25
C GLY A 214 7.29 -5.66 23.63
N TYR A 215 6.67 -4.54 24.04
CA TYR A 215 5.44 -4.00 23.47
C TYR A 215 5.69 -2.69 22.74
N PHE A 216 5.03 -2.46 21.61
CA PHE A 216 4.99 -1.18 20.91
C PHE A 216 3.75 -0.37 21.27
N LEU A 217 3.94 0.94 21.44
CA LEU A 217 2.84 1.87 21.63
C LEU A 217 2.25 2.30 20.28
N PHE A 218 0.95 2.06 20.09
CA PHE A 218 0.21 2.52 18.91
C PHE A 218 -1.03 3.33 19.28
N VAL A 219 -1.47 4.14 18.33
CA VAL A 219 -2.72 4.90 18.43
C VAL A 219 -3.64 4.61 17.24
N LYS A 220 -4.95 4.61 17.48
CA LYS A 220 -5.99 4.70 16.44
C LYS A 220 -6.66 6.06 16.52
N ARG A 221 -6.71 6.76 15.40
CA ARG A 221 -7.18 8.16 15.33
C ARG A 221 -8.68 8.21 15.10
N LYS A 222 -9.33 9.27 15.58
CA LYS A 222 -10.75 9.57 15.28
C LYS A 222 -10.95 10.09 13.85
N GLU A 223 -9.87 10.56 13.21
CA GLU A 223 -9.88 11.10 11.85
C GLU A 223 -10.34 10.06 10.82
N ILE A 224 -11.23 10.46 9.91
CA ILE A 224 -11.89 9.56 8.94
C ILE A 224 -10.89 8.77 8.06
N LEU A 225 -9.81 9.40 7.58
CA LEU A 225 -8.87 8.75 6.66
C LEU A 225 -8.14 7.56 7.30
N SER A 226 -7.76 7.71 8.57
CA SER A 226 -7.02 6.73 9.37
C SER A 226 -7.90 5.96 10.37
N GLN A 227 -9.22 6.20 10.36
CA GLN A 227 -10.14 5.66 11.36
C GLN A 227 -10.07 4.14 11.45
N GLY A 228 -9.92 3.65 12.69
CA GLY A 228 -9.86 2.22 13.00
C GLY A 228 -8.53 1.54 12.64
N LEU A 229 -7.55 2.29 12.13
CA LEU A 229 -6.23 1.77 11.76
C LEU A 229 -5.17 2.22 12.75
N TYR A 230 -4.18 1.36 12.97
CA TYR A 230 -2.99 1.64 13.77
C TYR A 230 -2.09 2.65 13.08
N SER A 231 -1.55 3.56 13.89
CA SER A 231 -0.52 4.52 13.51
C SER A 231 0.44 4.73 14.68
N LEU A 232 1.58 5.37 14.40
CA LEU A 232 2.48 5.83 15.44
C LEU A 232 1.94 7.12 16.07
N PRO A 233 2.25 7.39 17.36
CA PRO A 233 2.14 8.73 17.92
C PRO A 233 2.88 9.74 17.05
N GLU A 234 2.20 10.83 16.70
CA GLU A 234 2.66 11.82 15.72
C GLU A 234 2.50 13.24 16.28
N ALA A 235 3.43 14.12 15.96
CA ALA A 235 3.29 15.56 16.16
C ALA A 235 3.90 16.35 15.00
N ASN A 236 3.32 17.51 14.70
CA ASN A 236 3.93 18.47 13.80
C ASN A 236 5.00 19.28 14.57
N PRO A 237 6.23 19.43 14.06
CA PRO A 237 7.25 20.24 14.70
C PRO A 237 6.87 21.73 14.66
N MET A 238 7.13 22.44 15.75
CA MET A 238 7.01 23.90 15.84
C MET A 238 8.31 24.58 15.36
N PRO A 239 8.26 25.88 14.98
CA PRO A 239 9.48 26.61 14.63
C PRO A 239 10.53 26.53 15.75
N GLN A 240 11.76 26.15 15.39
CA GLN A 240 12.90 26.00 16.31
C GLN A 240 12.77 24.88 17.37
N GLU A 241 11.74 24.03 17.28
CA GLU A 241 11.57 22.87 18.17
C GLU A 241 12.46 21.70 17.73
N SER A 242 13.15 21.04 18.67
CA SER A 242 13.89 19.81 18.36
C SER A 242 12.92 18.65 18.13
N TYR A 243 13.29 17.63 17.34
CA TYR A 243 12.42 16.47 17.12
C TYR A 243 12.12 15.69 18.40
N PHE A 244 13.04 15.70 19.38
CA PHE A 244 12.78 15.07 20.67
C PHE A 244 11.75 15.83 21.50
N ASP A 245 11.77 17.17 21.47
CA ASP A 245 10.76 17.99 22.17
C ASP A 245 9.40 17.84 21.49
N CYS A 246 9.37 17.82 20.15
CA CYS A 246 8.17 17.56 19.37
C CYS A 246 7.57 16.19 19.71
N ILE A 247 8.39 15.13 19.81
CA ILE A 247 7.96 13.79 20.19
C ILE A 247 7.47 13.73 21.64
N SER A 248 8.20 14.33 22.58
CA SER A 248 7.81 14.42 23.98
C SER A 248 6.40 15.03 24.12
N ARG A 249 6.18 16.15 23.44
CA ARG A 249 4.87 16.82 23.37
C ARG A 249 3.81 15.93 22.72
N GLY A 250 4.10 15.34 21.56
CA GLY A 250 3.18 14.45 20.85
C GLY A 250 2.74 13.24 21.67
N LEU A 251 3.69 12.58 22.35
CA LEU A 251 3.40 11.44 23.24
C LEU A 251 2.44 11.85 24.36
N LYS A 252 2.69 12.99 25.01
CA LYS A 252 1.81 13.51 26.05
C LYS A 252 0.41 13.85 25.51
N GLU A 253 0.33 14.53 24.37
CA GLU A 253 -0.93 14.96 23.76
C GLU A 253 -1.80 13.80 23.26
N GLU A 254 -1.19 12.77 22.66
CA GLU A 254 -1.91 11.68 22.01
C GLU A 254 -2.11 10.45 22.89
N THR A 255 -1.16 10.17 23.78
CA THR A 255 -1.12 8.91 24.54
C THR A 255 -1.13 9.11 26.06
N GLY A 256 -1.07 10.35 26.54
CA GLY A 256 -0.93 10.65 27.97
C GLY A 256 0.41 10.22 28.58
N LEU A 257 1.32 9.64 27.78
CA LEU A 257 2.65 9.24 28.22
C LEU A 257 3.51 10.49 28.44
N ASN A 258 3.73 10.84 29.70
CA ASN A 258 4.55 11.97 30.09
C ASN A 258 6.02 11.54 30.27
N ILE A 259 6.82 11.67 29.21
CA ILE A 259 8.25 11.35 29.20
C ILE A 259 9.05 12.62 28.87
N SER A 260 10.09 12.93 29.66
CA SER A 260 10.91 14.11 29.41
C SER A 260 11.80 13.91 28.18
N THR A 261 12.19 15.01 27.54
CA THR A 261 13.17 15.02 26.44
C THR A 261 14.49 14.35 26.85
N GLU A 262 14.94 14.56 28.09
CA GLU A 262 16.14 13.91 28.65
C GLU A 262 15.98 12.39 28.70
N LYS A 263 14.87 11.88 29.26
CA LYS A 263 14.61 10.43 29.30
C LYS A 263 14.48 9.84 27.89
N LEU A 264 13.91 10.57 26.94
CA LEU A 264 13.89 10.17 25.52
C LEU A 264 15.30 10.07 24.92
N ARG A 265 16.23 10.96 25.28
CA ARG A 265 17.63 10.87 24.84
C ARG A 265 18.30 9.61 25.38
N ASP A 266 18.05 9.28 26.64
CA ASP A 266 18.65 8.10 27.28
C ASP A 266 18.14 6.79 26.68
N CYS A 267 16.91 6.76 26.17
CA CYS A 267 16.30 5.57 25.57
C CYS A 267 16.29 5.56 24.04
N TYR A 268 16.90 6.55 23.39
CA TYR A 268 17.01 6.63 21.94
C TYR A 268 17.81 5.46 21.37
N LYS A 269 17.38 4.95 20.21
CA LYS A 269 18.08 3.88 19.49
C LYS A 269 18.49 4.29 18.10
N LYS A 270 17.54 4.81 17.33
CA LYS A 270 17.71 5.03 15.90
C LYS A 270 16.65 5.99 15.38
N GLU A 271 16.95 6.65 14.28
CA GLU A 271 15.98 7.44 13.53
C GLU A 271 16.00 7.11 12.04
N GLY A 272 14.95 7.51 11.35
CA GLY A 272 14.80 7.38 9.91
C GLY A 272 13.89 8.45 9.34
N THR A 273 14.17 8.86 8.11
CA THR A 273 13.34 9.78 7.34
C THR A 273 12.61 9.01 6.26
N PHE A 274 11.30 9.20 6.18
CA PHE A 274 10.39 8.46 5.31
C PHE A 274 9.56 9.42 4.46
N ASP A 275 9.80 9.39 3.15
CA ASP A 275 9.35 10.40 2.20
C ASP A 275 8.65 9.80 0.97
N TYR A 276 8.17 8.56 1.09
CA TYR A 276 7.43 7.90 0.00
C TYR A 276 6.29 8.80 -0.49
N ALA A 277 6.34 9.21 -1.76
CA ALA A 277 5.51 10.29 -2.30
C ALA A 277 3.99 10.08 -2.11
N GLU A 278 3.54 8.83 -2.01
CA GLU A 278 2.13 8.49 -1.88
C GLU A 278 1.68 8.21 -0.44
N ARG A 279 2.56 8.38 0.57
CA ARG A 279 2.27 8.07 1.98
C ARG A 279 1.16 8.92 2.58
N ASN A 280 0.95 10.11 2.05
CA ASN A 280 -0.19 10.93 2.39
C ASN A 280 -1.03 11.13 1.12
N PRO A 281 -2.35 10.85 1.16
CA PRO A 281 -3.20 10.98 -0.02
C PRO A 281 -3.54 12.44 -0.38
N LEU A 282 -3.22 13.41 0.48
CA LEU A 282 -3.56 14.82 0.34
C LEU A 282 -2.39 15.63 -0.25
N GLU A 283 -1.23 15.58 0.40
CA GLU A 283 -0.07 16.40 0.06
C GLU A 283 1.24 15.63 0.29
N LYS A 284 2.36 16.16 -0.22
CA LYS A 284 3.67 15.55 0.08
C LYS A 284 3.93 15.69 1.57
N SER A 285 4.27 14.57 2.22
CA SER A 285 4.60 14.57 3.64
C SER A 285 5.85 13.77 3.89
N VAL A 286 6.76 14.32 4.70
CA VAL A 286 7.98 13.67 5.15
C VAL A 286 7.83 13.32 6.62
N SER A 287 8.07 12.07 6.99
CA SER A 287 8.10 11.65 8.39
C SER A 287 9.52 11.45 8.86
N HIS A 288 9.88 12.16 9.93
CA HIS A 288 11.02 11.79 10.77
C HIS A 288 10.50 10.89 11.88
N THR A 289 10.87 9.61 11.86
CA THR A 289 10.49 8.68 12.92
C THR A 289 11.71 8.39 13.78
N LEU A 290 11.53 8.46 15.10
CA LEU A 290 12.57 8.13 16.07
C LEU A 290 12.11 6.90 16.86
N PHE A 291 13.02 5.95 17.04
CA PHE A 291 12.83 4.72 17.78
C PHE A 291 13.46 4.82 19.16
N PHE A 292 12.66 4.50 20.17
CA PHE A 292 13.03 4.53 21.58
C PHE A 292 12.70 3.20 22.25
N GLU A 293 13.57 2.74 23.13
CA GLU A 293 13.38 1.53 23.92
C GLU A 293 13.45 1.85 25.42
N ILE A 294 12.28 1.89 26.05
CA ILE A 294 12.13 2.13 27.48
C ILE A 294 12.30 0.80 28.22
N LYS A 295 13.20 0.75 29.20
CA LYS A 295 13.50 -0.45 30.00
C LYS A 295 12.57 -0.66 31.21
N GLU A 296 11.40 -0.02 31.21
CA GLU A 296 10.48 -0.01 32.35
C GLU A 296 9.54 -1.22 32.29
N ILE A 297 9.36 -1.93 33.41
CA ILE A 297 8.44 -3.05 33.54
C ILE A 297 7.70 -2.92 34.88
N PRO A 298 6.35 -2.88 34.91
CA PRO A 298 5.44 -2.92 33.76
C PRO A 298 5.54 -1.67 32.87
N PHE A 299 5.00 -1.72 31.65
CA PHE A 299 4.95 -0.53 30.80
C PHE A 299 4.11 0.59 31.44
N PRO A 300 4.40 1.87 31.14
CA PRO A 300 3.65 2.98 31.71
C PRO A 300 2.16 2.97 31.31
N LYS A 301 1.31 3.46 32.21
CA LYS A 301 -0.11 3.70 31.91
C LYS A 301 -0.23 4.77 30.82
N VAL A 302 -1.09 4.51 29.84
CA VAL A 302 -1.41 5.41 28.73
C VAL A 302 -2.89 5.73 28.72
N THR A 303 -3.26 6.90 28.18
CA THR A 303 -4.65 7.36 28.06
C THR A 303 -4.83 8.07 26.73
N ALA A 304 -5.90 7.76 26.00
CA ALA A 304 -6.15 8.35 24.70
C ALA A 304 -6.34 9.87 24.79
N GLY A 305 -5.58 10.62 24.00
CA GLY A 305 -5.73 12.06 23.84
C GLY A 305 -7.02 12.46 23.13
N LYS A 306 -7.28 13.77 23.03
CA LYS A 306 -8.54 14.33 22.48
C LYS A 306 -8.92 13.74 21.11
N ASN A 307 -7.95 13.64 20.20
CA ASN A 307 -8.15 13.19 18.81
C ASN A 307 -7.89 11.69 18.61
N ILE A 308 -7.54 10.97 19.68
CA ILE A 308 -7.24 9.54 19.66
C ILE A 308 -8.47 8.78 20.13
N ALA A 309 -8.84 7.75 19.38
CA ALA A 309 -9.94 6.85 19.71
C ALA A 309 -9.47 5.76 20.68
N GLU A 310 -8.27 5.25 20.46
CA GLU A 310 -7.67 4.16 21.24
C GLU A 310 -6.15 4.33 21.27
N VAL A 311 -5.56 4.03 22.43
CA VAL A 311 -4.12 3.89 22.62
C VAL A 311 -3.87 2.54 23.25
N GLU A 312 -2.93 1.78 22.70
CA GLU A 312 -2.64 0.44 23.20
C GLU A 312 -1.17 0.06 23.06
N TRP A 313 -0.73 -0.79 23.98
CA TRP A 313 0.54 -1.50 23.91
C TRP A 313 0.31 -2.84 23.20
N VAL A 314 0.98 -3.05 22.07
CA VAL A 314 0.87 -4.27 21.25
C VAL A 314 2.15 -5.06 21.34
N LEU A 315 2.05 -6.36 21.65
CA LEU A 315 3.21 -7.24 21.71
C LEU A 315 3.96 -7.23 20.38
N TYR A 316 5.30 -7.15 20.44
CA TYR A 316 6.19 -7.16 19.28
C TYR A 316 5.83 -8.27 18.27
N ASP A 317 5.63 -9.49 18.76
CA ASP A 317 5.33 -10.66 17.93
C ASP A 317 3.96 -10.57 17.23
N ASP A 318 3.01 -9.84 17.82
CA ASP A 318 1.66 -9.68 17.27
C ASP A 318 1.57 -8.61 16.18
N VAL A 319 2.59 -7.76 16.02
CA VAL A 319 2.59 -6.68 15.02
C VAL A 319 2.40 -7.24 13.61
N TYR A 320 3.03 -8.36 13.28
CA TYR A 320 2.89 -9.01 11.96
C TYR A 320 1.50 -9.60 11.73
N LEU A 321 0.78 -9.97 12.80
CA LEU A 321 -0.61 -10.45 12.71
C LEU A 321 -1.58 -9.31 12.40
N LYS A 322 -1.18 -8.06 12.68
CA LYS A 322 -1.96 -6.84 12.46
C LYS A 322 -1.53 -6.05 11.22
N GLU A 323 -0.75 -6.65 10.31
CA GLU A 323 -0.19 -6.01 9.11
C GLU A 323 -1.24 -5.21 8.31
N ASN A 324 -2.44 -5.78 8.11
CA ASN A 324 -3.53 -5.15 7.35
C ASN A 324 -4.38 -4.16 8.16
N CYS A 325 -3.97 -3.86 9.38
CA CYS A 325 -4.62 -2.90 10.27
C CYS A 325 -3.83 -1.60 10.42
N PHE A 326 -2.68 -1.44 9.77
CA PHE A 326 -1.90 -0.20 9.83
C PHE A 326 -2.36 0.81 8.77
N TYR A 327 -2.34 2.09 9.15
CA TYR A 327 -2.58 3.20 8.24
C TYR A 327 -1.32 3.48 7.42
N SER A 328 -1.51 3.78 6.12
CA SER A 328 -0.45 4.20 5.21
C SER A 328 0.78 3.27 5.24
N ASP A 329 1.97 3.82 5.48
CA ASP A 329 3.27 3.18 5.44
C ASP A 329 3.82 2.81 6.83
N PHE A 330 3.03 2.97 7.90
CA PHE A 330 3.51 2.77 9.27
C PHE A 330 4.02 1.35 9.53
N PHE A 331 3.41 0.32 8.92
CA PHE A 331 3.92 -1.04 9.03
C PHE A 331 5.30 -1.20 8.36
N GLN A 332 5.52 -0.57 7.21
CA GLN A 332 6.81 -0.57 6.51
C GLN A 332 7.86 0.22 7.30
N ILE A 333 7.48 1.33 7.94
CA ILE A 333 8.35 2.10 8.85
C ILE A 333 8.81 1.22 10.00
N ILE A 334 7.88 0.54 10.68
CA ILE A 334 8.21 -0.39 11.78
C ILE A 334 9.16 -1.47 11.28
N GLN A 335 8.85 -2.14 10.16
CA GLN A 335 9.74 -3.15 9.58
C GLN A 335 11.14 -2.61 9.26
N TRP A 336 11.25 -1.35 8.82
CA TRP A 336 12.54 -0.73 8.54
C TRP A 336 13.40 -0.59 9.80
N PHE A 337 12.80 -0.25 10.94
CA PHE A 337 13.51 -0.24 12.22
C PHE A 337 13.89 -1.65 12.67
N LEU A 338 12.98 -2.61 12.53
CA LEU A 338 13.20 -3.98 13.04
C LEU A 338 14.22 -4.80 12.24
N ARG A 339 14.40 -4.50 10.95
CA ARG A 339 15.34 -5.23 10.08
C ARG A 339 16.79 -4.80 10.24
N ASN A 340 17.00 -3.59 10.72
CA ASN A 340 18.32 -2.96 10.78
C ASN A 340 18.84 -2.90 12.22
N ASN A 341 18.44 -3.87 13.05
CA ASN A 341 18.93 -4.08 14.41
C ASN A 341 19.81 -5.32 14.47
#